data_AF-A0A0L1IIB5-F1
#
_entry.id   AF-A0A0L1IIB5-F1
#
_cell.length_a   1.000
_cell.length_b   1.000
_cell.length_c   1.000
_cell.angle_alpha   90.00
_cell.angle_beta   90.00
_cell.angle_gamma   90.00
#
_symmetry.space_group_name_H-M   'P 1'
#
loop_
_entity.id
_entity.type
_entity.pdbx_description
1 polymer ?
#
loop_
_entity_poly.entity_id
_entity_poly.type
_entity_poly.pdbx_seq_one_letter_code
_entity_poly.pdbx_strand_id
1 'polypeptide(L)'
;MNTQKPYKKAIHNSDFTECLEIGYFTKPNGEVQIEQFPVTVKKVPNILPPLITNLKKAFWGNKNTKIQGIENWNTENITNMSQMFEWAKIFNQDISSWDISNVTKMCYMFAETHNFNQNISSWDTSQVTDMRYMFNGAKNFNQNISNWNVSQVLLYTSFALKAPYLTKENIPPKFRRRKNTNKIT
;
A
#
# COMPACT_ATOMS: atom_id res chain seq x y z
N MET A 1 -9.64 7.82 -34.27
CA MET A 1 -10.75 8.09 -33.33
C MET A 1 -10.15 8.61 -32.03
N ASN A 2 -10.52 9.82 -31.60
CA ASN A 2 -9.99 10.42 -30.37
C ASN A 2 -10.72 9.77 -29.18
N THR A 3 -10.25 8.61 -28.72
CA THR A 3 -10.86 7.92 -27.57
C THR A 3 -10.62 8.76 -26.32
N GLN A 4 -11.69 9.30 -25.74
CA GLN A 4 -11.62 10.06 -24.50
C GLN A 4 -10.94 9.19 -23.43
N LYS A 5 -9.92 9.74 -22.78
CA LYS A 5 -9.20 9.00 -21.72
C LYS A 5 -10.17 8.64 -20.58
N PRO A 6 -10.10 7.42 -20.01
CA PRO A 6 -10.96 7.01 -18.92
C PRO A 6 -11.02 8.03 -17.76
N TYR A 7 -12.23 8.41 -17.38
CA TYR A 7 -12.52 9.29 -16.25
C TYR A 7 -13.90 8.95 -15.71
N LYS A 8 -14.01 8.89 -14.38
CA LYS A 8 -15.28 8.74 -13.68
C LYS A 8 -15.19 9.47 -12.35
N LYS A 9 -16.18 10.29 -12.02
CA LYS A 9 -16.24 10.95 -10.71
C LYS A 9 -16.74 9.97 -9.65
N ALA A 10 -16.15 9.99 -8.46
CA ALA A 10 -16.62 9.18 -7.34
C ALA A 10 -17.97 9.68 -6.81
N ILE A 11 -18.86 8.76 -6.44
CA ILE A 11 -20.12 9.05 -5.76
C ILE A 11 -20.05 8.49 -4.34
N HIS A 12 -20.47 9.29 -3.36
CA HIS A 12 -20.49 8.93 -1.94
C HIS A 12 -21.88 9.16 -1.36
N ASN A 13 -22.16 8.52 -0.22
CA ASN A 13 -23.31 8.89 0.60
C ASN A 13 -23.11 10.28 1.24
N SER A 14 -24.18 10.83 1.82
CA SER A 14 -24.22 12.22 2.30
C SER A 14 -23.21 12.56 3.40
N ASP A 15 -22.80 11.57 4.22
CA ASP A 15 -21.83 11.73 5.30
C ASP A 15 -20.38 11.32 4.92
N PHE A 16 -20.16 10.96 3.65
CA PHE A 16 -18.87 10.50 3.13
C PHE A 16 -18.25 9.30 3.87
N THR A 17 -19.08 8.43 4.43
CA THR A 17 -18.62 7.16 5.05
C THR A 17 -18.71 5.97 4.11
N GLU A 18 -19.43 6.07 3.01
CA GLU A 18 -19.56 5.03 1.98
C GLU A 18 -19.29 5.59 0.59
N CYS A 19 -18.42 4.93 -0.16
CA CYS A 19 -18.31 5.13 -1.60
C CYS A 19 -19.34 4.23 -2.30
N LEU A 20 -20.24 4.85 -3.06
CA LEU A 20 -21.26 4.18 -3.85
C LEU A 20 -20.75 3.85 -5.25
N GLU A 21 -19.91 4.72 -5.82
CA GLU A 21 -19.25 4.49 -7.10
C GLU A 21 -17.79 4.94 -7.06
N ILE A 22 -16.87 4.04 -7.44
CA ILE A 22 -15.44 4.33 -7.47
C ILE A 22 -15.13 5.33 -8.60
N GLY A 23 -14.53 6.45 -8.23
CA GLY A 23 -13.99 7.43 -9.16
C GLY A 23 -12.55 7.12 -9.56
N TYR A 24 -12.16 7.54 -10.75
CA TYR A 24 -10.81 7.37 -11.29
C TYR A 24 -10.54 8.38 -12.42
N PHE A 25 -9.26 8.58 -12.72
CA PHE A 25 -8.82 9.46 -13.80
C PHE A 25 -7.55 8.89 -14.47
N THR A 26 -7.38 9.20 -15.75
CA THR A 26 -6.20 8.78 -16.50
C THR A 26 -5.09 9.82 -16.38
N LYS A 27 -3.91 9.38 -15.97
CA LYS A 27 -2.70 10.22 -15.89
C LYS A 27 -2.09 10.46 -17.28
N PRO A 28 -1.18 11.45 -17.41
CA PRO A 28 -0.49 11.71 -18.67
C PRO A 28 0.22 10.48 -19.26
N ASN A 29 0.77 9.62 -18.40
CA ASN A 29 1.46 8.38 -18.78
C ASN A 29 0.52 7.19 -19.08
N GLY A 30 -0.79 7.40 -19.13
CA GLY A 30 -1.77 6.35 -19.47
C GLY A 30 -2.24 5.47 -18.31
N GLU A 31 -1.60 5.53 -17.13
CA GLU A 31 -2.09 4.86 -15.92
C GLU A 31 -3.48 5.39 -15.55
N VAL A 32 -4.41 4.50 -15.20
CA VAL A 32 -5.69 4.90 -14.61
C VAL A 32 -5.60 4.81 -13.10
N GLN A 33 -5.64 5.97 -12.45
CA GLN A 33 -5.52 6.10 -11.01
C GLN A 33 -6.89 6.27 -10.38
N ILE A 34 -7.11 5.57 -9.28
CA ILE A 34 -8.29 5.76 -8.43
C ILE A 34 -8.29 7.16 -7.82
N GLU A 35 -9.47 7.78 -7.69
CA GLU A 35 -9.62 8.97 -6.85
C GLU A 35 -9.36 8.60 -5.38
N GLN A 36 -8.67 9.47 -4.64
CA GLN A 36 -8.49 9.29 -3.21
C GLN A 36 -9.84 9.34 -2.50
N PHE A 37 -10.12 8.35 -1.66
CA PHE A 37 -11.32 8.34 -0.84
C PHE A 37 -11.22 9.36 0.31
N PRO A 38 -12.33 10.01 0.70
CA PRO A 38 -12.40 10.72 1.96
C PRO A 38 -11.92 9.84 3.12
N VAL A 39 -11.21 10.43 4.08
CA VAL A 39 -10.60 9.70 5.20
C VAL A 39 -11.63 9.01 6.12
N THR A 40 -12.90 9.38 5.99
CA THR A 40 -14.06 8.82 6.71
C THR A 40 -14.64 7.57 6.07
N VAL A 41 -14.30 7.25 4.81
CA VAL A 41 -14.85 6.11 4.08
C VAL A 41 -14.49 4.80 4.79
N LYS A 42 -15.52 4.03 5.16
CA LYS A 42 -15.44 2.71 5.81
C LYS A 42 -16.06 1.60 4.96
N LYS A 43 -16.62 1.93 3.80
CA LYS A 43 -17.21 0.98 2.85
C LYS A 43 -17.01 1.46 1.41
N VAL A 44 -16.62 0.55 0.54
CA VAL A 44 -16.45 0.77 -0.90
C VAL A 44 -17.18 -0.32 -1.68
N PRO A 45 -17.40 -0.14 -3.00
CA PRO A 45 -17.92 -1.22 -3.84
C PRO A 45 -16.99 -2.44 -3.82
N ASN A 46 -17.57 -3.63 -3.82
CA ASN A 46 -16.82 -4.90 -3.78
C ASN A 46 -16.01 -5.18 -5.06
N ILE A 47 -16.28 -4.46 -6.15
CA ILE A 47 -15.60 -4.65 -7.43
C ILE A 47 -14.74 -3.41 -7.68
N LEU A 48 -13.43 -3.62 -7.76
CA LEU A 48 -12.50 -2.62 -8.29
C LEU A 48 -12.64 -2.59 -9.82
N PRO A 49 -12.90 -1.41 -10.45
CA PRO A 49 -12.93 -1.32 -11.91
C PRO A 49 -11.64 -1.87 -12.53
N PRO A 50 -11.71 -2.85 -13.46
CA PRO A 50 -10.53 -3.60 -13.93
C PRO A 50 -9.53 -2.76 -14.72
N LEU A 51 -9.96 -1.58 -15.20
CA LEU A 51 -9.11 -0.61 -15.88
C LEU A 51 -8.15 0.14 -14.93
N ILE A 52 -8.39 0.11 -13.61
CA ILE A 52 -7.55 0.78 -12.62
C ILE A 52 -6.25 0.01 -12.49
N THR A 53 -5.13 0.72 -12.63
CA THR A 53 -3.78 0.17 -12.47
C THR A 53 -3.00 0.84 -11.33
N ASN A 54 -3.56 1.89 -10.73
CA ASN A 54 -2.87 2.71 -9.76
C ASN A 54 -3.78 3.07 -8.58
N LEU A 55 -3.45 2.52 -7.40
CA LEU A 55 -4.13 2.73 -6.12
C LEU A 55 -3.42 3.78 -5.24
N LYS A 56 -2.55 4.60 -5.83
CA LYS A 56 -1.79 5.60 -5.09
C LYS A 56 -2.72 6.49 -4.27
N LYS A 57 -2.42 6.59 -2.97
CA LYS A 57 -3.17 7.39 -1.98
C LYS A 57 -4.65 7.02 -1.79
N ALA A 58 -5.13 5.87 -2.29
CA ALA A 58 -6.55 5.53 -2.24
C ALA A 58 -7.16 5.73 -0.84
N PHE A 59 -6.51 5.23 0.20
CA PHE A 59 -6.93 5.33 1.60
C PHE A 59 -5.95 6.12 2.47
N TRP A 60 -5.26 7.10 1.87
CA TRP A 60 -4.34 7.97 2.60
C TRP A 60 -5.08 8.64 3.78
N GLY A 61 -4.54 8.50 4.98
CA GLY A 61 -5.07 9.08 6.21
C GLY A 61 -6.40 8.48 6.70
N ASN A 62 -6.82 7.33 6.16
CA ASN A 62 -8.10 6.72 6.54
C ASN A 62 -8.21 6.47 8.05
N LYS A 63 -9.38 6.77 8.62
CA LYS A 63 -9.63 6.78 10.07
C LYS A 63 -10.31 5.51 10.58
N ASN A 64 -10.44 4.48 9.76
CA ASN A 64 -11.15 3.25 10.12
C ASN A 64 -10.19 2.06 10.28
N THR A 65 -10.55 1.13 11.15
CA THR A 65 -9.80 -0.12 11.35
C THR A 65 -9.98 -1.10 10.20
N LYS A 66 -11.16 -1.03 9.55
CA LYS A 66 -11.57 -1.83 8.39
C LYS A 66 -12.36 -0.94 7.41
N ILE A 67 -12.29 -1.30 6.14
CA ILE A 67 -13.00 -0.69 5.02
C ILE A 67 -13.71 -1.83 4.28
N GLN A 68 -15.00 -1.99 4.53
CA GLN A 68 -15.78 -3.07 3.93
C GLN A 68 -15.72 -3.00 2.40
N GLY A 69 -15.49 -4.14 1.75
CA GLY A 69 -15.45 -4.31 0.31
C GLY A 69 -14.05 -4.38 -0.29
N ILE A 70 -13.02 -3.84 0.37
CA ILE A 70 -11.65 -3.88 -0.15
C ILE A 70 -11.07 -5.30 -0.18
N GLU A 71 -11.58 -6.18 0.68
CA GLU A 71 -11.20 -7.60 0.74
C GLU A 71 -11.58 -8.38 -0.53
N ASN A 72 -12.51 -7.84 -1.33
CA ASN A 72 -13.02 -8.48 -2.56
C ASN A 72 -12.36 -7.93 -3.83
N TRP A 73 -11.48 -6.93 -3.72
CA TRP A 73 -10.85 -6.33 -4.89
C TRP A 73 -9.86 -7.29 -5.56
N ASN A 74 -10.05 -7.51 -6.86
CA ASN A 74 -9.03 -8.12 -7.70
C ASN A 74 -7.92 -7.08 -7.98
N THR A 75 -6.72 -7.34 -7.46
CA THR A 75 -5.57 -6.43 -7.56
C THR A 75 -4.54 -6.84 -8.62
N GLU A 76 -4.81 -7.84 -9.45
CA GLU A 76 -3.85 -8.39 -10.42
C GLU A 76 -3.30 -7.32 -11.39
N ASN A 77 -4.11 -6.32 -11.75
CA ASN A 77 -3.72 -5.26 -12.70
C ASN A 77 -3.03 -4.06 -12.04
N ILE A 78 -2.88 -4.07 -10.70
CA ILE A 78 -2.32 -2.94 -9.97
C ILE A 78 -0.80 -2.94 -10.07
N THR A 79 -0.24 -1.82 -10.54
CA THR A 79 1.20 -1.62 -10.65
C THR A 79 1.74 -0.63 -9.61
N ASN A 80 0.86 0.13 -8.95
CA ASN A 80 1.24 1.18 -8.01
C ASN A 80 0.31 1.23 -6.79
N MET A 81 0.87 0.98 -5.60
CA MET A 81 0.19 1.07 -4.30
C MET A 81 0.85 2.11 -3.38
N SER A 82 1.65 3.03 -3.94
CA SER A 82 2.35 4.06 -3.17
C SER A 82 1.39 4.86 -2.28
N GLN A 83 1.76 5.05 -1.01
CA GLN A 83 1.00 5.85 -0.05
C GLN A 83 -0.45 5.39 0.21
N MET A 84 -0.83 4.17 -0.21
CA MET A 84 -2.24 3.73 -0.17
C MET A 84 -2.85 3.80 1.24
N PHE A 85 -2.10 3.43 2.29
CA PHE A 85 -2.53 3.48 3.69
C PHE A 85 -1.64 4.39 4.56
N GLU A 86 -0.87 5.28 3.92
CA GLU A 86 -0.03 6.24 4.65
C GLU A 86 -0.90 7.05 5.62
N TRP A 87 -0.47 7.21 6.87
CA TRP A 87 -1.22 7.88 7.95
C TRP A 87 -2.57 7.25 8.35
N ALA A 88 -2.94 6.08 7.83
CA ALA A 88 -4.12 5.35 8.28
C ALA A 88 -3.86 4.65 9.65
N LYS A 89 -3.66 5.46 10.70
CA LYS A 89 -3.04 5.03 11.98
C LYS A 89 -3.64 3.77 12.60
N ILE A 90 -4.96 3.59 12.49
CA ILE A 90 -5.67 2.48 13.13
C ILE A 90 -6.06 1.35 12.17
N PHE A 91 -5.73 1.45 10.87
CA PHE A 91 -6.04 0.43 9.88
C PHE A 91 -5.33 -0.89 10.22
N ASN A 92 -6.08 -2.00 10.24
CA ASN A 92 -5.56 -3.33 10.54
C ASN A 92 -6.45 -4.44 9.92
N GLN A 93 -7.02 -4.20 8.73
CA GLN A 93 -7.80 -5.20 8.02
C GLN A 93 -6.88 -6.15 7.26
N ASP A 94 -7.25 -7.44 7.27
CA ASP A 94 -6.57 -8.47 6.47
C ASP A 94 -6.69 -8.16 4.97
N ILE A 95 -5.54 -8.11 4.32
CA ILE A 95 -5.34 -7.88 2.88
C ILE A 95 -4.34 -8.90 2.30
N SER A 96 -4.12 -10.01 3.02
CA SER A 96 -3.19 -11.07 2.63
C SER A 96 -3.57 -11.78 1.33
N SER A 97 -4.84 -11.69 0.92
CA SER A 97 -5.40 -12.26 -0.31
C SER A 97 -5.11 -11.45 -1.58
N TRP A 98 -4.62 -10.22 -1.47
CA TRP A 98 -4.33 -9.39 -2.63
C TRP A 98 -3.17 -9.96 -3.46
N ASP A 99 -3.38 -10.09 -4.77
CA ASP A 99 -2.32 -10.34 -5.72
C ASP A 99 -1.54 -9.04 -5.96
N ILE A 100 -0.27 -9.03 -5.57
CA ILE A 100 0.63 -7.89 -5.75
C ILE A 100 1.76 -8.19 -6.74
N SER A 101 1.69 -9.30 -7.49
CA SER A 101 2.76 -9.78 -8.37
C SER A 101 3.14 -8.78 -9.46
N ASN A 102 2.22 -7.90 -9.88
CA ASN A 102 2.47 -6.84 -10.86
C ASN A 102 2.82 -5.48 -10.23
N VAL A 103 2.83 -5.37 -8.90
CA VAL A 103 3.10 -4.10 -8.21
C VAL A 103 4.59 -3.75 -8.30
N THR A 104 4.89 -2.57 -8.83
CA THR A 104 6.27 -2.06 -8.96
C THR A 104 6.61 -0.99 -7.92
N LYS A 105 5.60 -0.32 -7.34
CA LYS A 105 5.77 0.82 -6.41
C LYS A 105 4.94 0.64 -5.15
N MET A 106 5.61 0.59 -3.99
CA MET A 106 5.01 0.46 -2.66
C MET A 106 5.55 1.49 -1.66
N CYS A 107 6.23 2.55 -2.15
CA CYS A 107 6.78 3.56 -1.26
C CYS A 107 5.70 4.20 -0.38
N TYR A 108 6.02 4.35 0.91
CA TYR A 108 5.13 4.86 1.95
C TYR A 108 3.81 4.10 2.18
N MET A 109 3.60 2.91 1.59
CA MET A 109 2.30 2.24 1.61
C MET A 109 1.72 2.08 3.04
N PHE A 110 2.54 1.73 4.03
CA PHE A 110 2.17 1.60 5.44
C PHE A 110 2.92 2.57 6.36
N ALA A 111 3.40 3.70 5.83
CA ALA A 111 4.09 4.67 6.67
C ALA A 111 3.09 5.31 7.65
N GLU A 112 3.46 5.35 8.93
CA GLU A 112 2.62 5.84 10.04
C GLU A 112 1.29 5.08 10.23
N THR A 113 1.15 3.87 9.68
CA THR A 113 0.03 2.95 9.90
C THR A 113 0.25 2.17 11.20
N HIS A 114 0.13 2.86 12.33
CA HIS A 114 0.61 2.38 13.66
C HIS A 114 0.12 0.99 14.04
N ASN A 115 -1.16 0.67 13.77
CA ASN A 115 -1.79 -0.57 14.22
C ASN A 115 -1.71 -1.73 13.22
N PHE A 116 -1.23 -1.51 11.99
CA PHE A 116 -1.21 -2.56 10.98
C PHE A 116 -0.26 -3.68 11.38
N ASN A 117 -0.79 -4.91 11.47
CA ASN A 117 -0.04 -6.10 11.82
C ASN A 117 -0.58 -7.38 11.18
N GLN A 118 -1.10 -7.28 9.96
CA GLN A 118 -1.62 -8.45 9.23
C GLN A 118 -0.50 -9.20 8.51
N ASN A 119 -0.62 -10.52 8.45
CA ASN A 119 0.38 -11.38 7.81
C ASN A 119 0.35 -11.18 6.28
N ILE A 120 1.41 -10.56 5.76
CA ILE A 120 1.64 -10.31 4.33
C ILE A 120 2.91 -11.02 3.83
N SER A 121 3.35 -12.06 4.54
CA SER A 121 4.55 -12.83 4.18
C SER A 121 4.41 -13.59 2.85
N SER A 122 3.17 -13.85 2.41
CA SER A 122 2.82 -14.55 1.16
C SER A 122 2.92 -13.70 -0.10
N TRP A 123 3.03 -12.38 0.03
CA TRP A 123 3.05 -11.46 -1.11
C TRP A 123 4.28 -11.67 -2.00
N ASP A 124 4.04 -11.82 -3.32
CA ASP A 124 5.11 -11.84 -4.33
C ASP A 124 5.60 -10.41 -4.60
N THR A 125 6.76 -10.09 -4.05
CA THR A 125 7.40 -8.77 -4.16
C THR A 125 8.44 -8.69 -5.28
N SER A 126 8.54 -9.72 -6.14
CA SER A 126 9.61 -9.87 -7.13
C SER A 126 9.70 -8.74 -8.16
N GLN A 127 8.59 -8.04 -8.44
CA GLN A 127 8.53 -6.91 -9.36
C GLN A 127 8.70 -5.53 -8.70
N VAL A 128 8.76 -5.48 -7.36
CA VAL A 128 8.80 -4.19 -6.65
C VAL A 128 10.18 -3.54 -6.80
N THR A 129 10.18 -2.28 -7.23
CA THR A 129 11.40 -1.47 -7.44
C THR A 129 11.57 -0.35 -6.40
N ASP A 130 10.48 0.10 -5.77
CA ASP A 130 10.48 1.19 -4.79
C ASP A 130 9.68 0.83 -3.52
N MET A 131 10.41 0.70 -2.40
CA MET A 131 9.90 0.45 -1.04
C MET A 131 10.37 1.52 -0.05
N ARG A 132 10.74 2.73 -0.51
CA ARG A 132 11.13 3.81 0.41
C ARG A 132 10.06 4.07 1.46
N TYR A 133 10.46 4.19 2.72
CA TYR A 133 9.57 4.46 3.86
C TYR A 133 8.39 3.49 4.04
N MET A 134 8.36 2.31 3.40
CA MET A 134 7.19 1.43 3.35
C MET A 134 6.54 1.16 4.71
N PHE A 135 7.33 0.90 5.75
CA PHE A 135 6.90 0.67 7.13
C PHE A 135 7.44 1.74 8.10
N ASN A 136 7.86 2.91 7.60
CA ASN A 136 8.37 3.94 8.49
C ASN A 136 7.27 4.41 9.46
N GLY A 137 7.45 4.15 10.75
CA GLY A 137 6.45 4.49 11.77
C GLY A 137 5.33 3.45 11.92
N ALA A 138 5.41 2.28 11.28
CA ALA A 138 4.49 1.16 11.52
C ALA A 138 4.79 0.50 12.87
N LYS A 139 4.31 1.11 13.96
CA LYS A 139 4.75 0.82 15.33
C LYS A 139 4.47 -0.61 15.79
N ASN A 140 3.42 -1.27 15.29
CA ASN A 140 3.02 -2.61 15.73
C ASN A 140 3.35 -3.72 14.72
N PHE A 141 3.83 -3.39 13.53
CA PHE A 141 4.07 -4.39 12.49
C PHE A 141 5.26 -5.29 12.86
N ASN A 142 5.00 -6.57 13.09
CA ASN A 142 5.98 -7.55 13.58
C ASN A 142 6.04 -8.84 12.75
N GLN A 143 5.42 -8.86 11.56
CA GLN A 143 5.35 -10.05 10.72
C GLN A 143 6.71 -10.42 10.11
N ASN A 144 6.91 -11.71 9.86
CA ASN A 144 8.11 -12.19 9.19
C ASN A 144 7.99 -12.02 7.68
N ILE A 145 8.70 -11.03 7.15
CA ILE A 145 8.80 -10.73 5.71
C ILE A 145 10.21 -11.00 5.17
N SER A 146 11.03 -11.77 5.91
CA SER A 146 12.42 -12.05 5.51
C SER A 146 12.55 -12.87 4.22
N ASN A 147 11.46 -13.53 3.82
CA ASN A 147 11.35 -14.35 2.61
C ASN A 147 11.03 -13.54 1.34
N TRP A 148 10.68 -12.26 1.44
CA TRP A 148 10.35 -11.44 0.27
C TRP A 148 11.51 -11.33 -0.72
N ASN A 149 11.20 -11.50 -2.01
CA ASN A 149 12.15 -11.32 -3.11
C ASN A 149 12.33 -9.82 -3.41
N VAL A 150 13.39 -9.24 -2.85
CA VAL A 150 13.71 -7.80 -3.02
C VAL A 150 14.86 -7.55 -3.99
N SER A 151 15.14 -8.50 -4.88
CA SER A 151 16.25 -8.39 -5.85
C SER A 151 16.11 -7.14 -6.74
N GLN A 152 14.90 -6.83 -7.19
CA GLN A 152 14.58 -5.67 -8.05
C GLN A 152 14.45 -4.33 -7.31
N VAL A 153 14.43 -4.33 -5.97
CA VAL A 153 14.23 -3.09 -5.20
C VAL A 153 15.46 -2.18 -5.29
N LEU A 154 15.34 -1.04 -5.97
CA LEU A 154 16.42 -0.05 -6.11
C LEU A 154 16.34 1.03 -5.03
N LEU A 155 15.12 1.37 -4.60
CA LEU A 155 14.88 2.46 -3.66
C LEU A 155 14.23 1.92 -2.37
N TYR A 156 14.96 1.96 -1.26
CA TYR A 156 14.51 1.41 0.04
C TYR A 156 14.99 2.24 1.24
N THR A 157 15.34 3.51 1.01
CA THR A 157 15.74 4.41 2.10
C THR A 157 14.63 4.48 3.16
N SER A 158 15.05 4.40 4.43
CA SER A 158 14.17 4.49 5.59
C SER A 158 13.02 3.46 5.62
N PHE A 159 13.17 2.29 4.96
CA PHE A 159 12.16 1.22 4.88
C PHE A 159 11.37 1.00 6.18
N ALA A 160 12.07 0.93 7.31
CA ALA A 160 11.49 0.64 8.64
C ALA A 160 12.08 1.53 9.77
N LEU A 161 12.48 2.78 9.48
CA LEU A 161 13.27 3.61 10.41
C LEU A 161 12.64 3.78 11.81
N LYS A 162 11.30 3.89 11.89
CA LYS A 162 10.55 4.04 13.14
C LYS A 162 9.60 2.85 13.44
N ALA A 163 9.94 1.65 12.96
CA ALA A 163 9.18 0.42 13.25
C ALA A 163 10.01 -0.50 14.18
N PRO A 164 9.76 -0.50 15.50
CA PRO A 164 10.65 -1.14 16.48
C PRO A 164 10.65 -2.67 16.42
N TYR A 165 9.60 -3.28 15.87
CA TYR A 165 9.48 -4.74 15.76
C TYR A 165 9.99 -5.30 14.44
N LEU A 166 10.41 -4.46 13.48
CA LEU A 166 11.11 -4.90 12.29
C LEU A 166 12.62 -4.91 12.57
N THR A 167 13.13 -6.10 12.87
CA THR A 167 14.52 -6.36 13.18
C THR A 167 15.22 -7.03 11.98
N LYS A 168 16.51 -7.34 12.10
CA LYS A 168 17.23 -8.01 11.02
C LYS A 168 16.72 -9.44 10.77
N GLU A 169 16.10 -10.06 11.76
CA GLU A 169 15.60 -11.44 11.73
C GLU A 169 14.36 -11.58 10.86
N ASN A 170 13.49 -10.55 10.82
CA ASN A 170 12.19 -10.62 10.14
C ASN A 170 12.08 -9.71 8.90
N ILE A 171 13.18 -9.09 8.46
CA ILE A 171 13.25 -8.32 7.20
C ILE A 171 14.20 -8.95 6.17
N PRO A 172 13.99 -8.67 4.87
CA PRO A 172 14.87 -9.13 3.80
C PRO A 172 16.33 -8.70 4.02
N PRO A 173 17.32 -9.56 3.72
CA PRO A 173 18.74 -9.26 3.91
C PRO A 173 19.19 -7.91 3.35
N LYS A 174 18.66 -7.50 2.20
CA LYS A 174 18.98 -6.24 1.52
C LYS A 174 18.65 -4.99 2.34
N PHE A 175 17.67 -5.07 3.24
CA PHE A 175 17.20 -3.94 4.05
C PHE A 175 17.82 -3.89 5.45
N ARG A 176 18.56 -4.93 5.84
CA ARG A 176 19.22 -4.99 7.15
C ARG A 176 20.25 -3.88 7.23
N ARG A 177 20.04 -2.92 8.14
CA ARG A 177 21.05 -1.89 8.43
C ARG A 177 22.33 -2.60 8.89
N ARG A 178 23.46 -2.32 8.24
CA ARG A 178 24.75 -2.72 8.79
C ARG A 178 24.91 -2.02 10.14
N LYS A 179 25.10 -2.78 11.23
CA LYS A 179 25.62 -2.17 12.46
C LYS A 179 26.96 -1.56 12.07
N ASN A 180 27.17 -0.27 12.35
CA ASN A 180 28.51 0.29 12.33
C ASN A 180 29.33 -0.53 13.33
N THR A 181 30.21 -1.40 12.83
CA THR A 181 31.25 -2.06 13.61
C THR A 181 32.41 -1.10 13.87
N ASN A 182 32.09 0.14 14.27
CA ASN A 182 33.04 1.07 14.85
C ASN A 182 32.77 1.12 16.36
N LYS A 183 32.93 -0.03 17.02
CA LYS A 183 33.56 -0.03 18.34
C LYS A 183 35.01 -0.40 18.08
N ILE A 184 35.84 0.62 17.88
CA ILE A 184 37.29 0.49 17.99
C ILE A 184 37.60 1.06 19.38
N THR A 185 38.06 0.13 20.24
CA THR A 185 38.83 0.27 21.48
C THR A 185 38.63 1.52 22.33
#